data_AF-E6UJG1-F1
#
_entry.id   AF-E6UJG1-F1
#
_cell.length_a   1.000
_cell.length_b   1.000
_cell.length_c   1.000
_cell.angle_alpha   90.00
_cell.angle_beta   90.00
_cell.angle_gamma   90.00
#
_symmetry.space_group_name_H-M   'P 1'
#
loop_
_entity.id
_entity.type
_entity.pdbx_description
1 polymer ?
#
loop_
_entity_poly.entity_id
_entity_poly.type
_entity_poly.pdbx_seq_one_letter_code
_entity_poly.pdbx_strand_id
1 'polypeptide(L)'
;MHEKKWPENCVWPRPRWDLADKLSHSNIPIRNSKDVQKYFNEDYPKIKEYMDEQVRIGRLNPDYTLNKNYYNIYIQNHTCKTPEELKELKLLQLEQDEECEYEWRPEIGDGFWDGKFLIENYESAPADFANLHKISVNDAGNDPVSYLSSITGYKFQNENLLRQAFTRKAFKEEYHLTRCSEQFEFLGNAVLNAMVTKEIVKQSILNLPEYVDGVAWLNSERDKGYMTKLRTQYVNKEFLAERATTLGFDRFILYGKGEKKSQNSRGDIIEAIIGAVAFDCNWDWSTLEKVVFNLINFCIPHLGHECYFDEMNKWHQKHFGKIPEYKVFQKNKPDDTECFECVIRFSLPENDKGIETIQEKVGKEGSTRSLAKENAAKKAVDFLKEIGLWLVLENINIEPRVEDAINQLQELYQKKYIDKPEYEFVRIAKVWACECKYNGIQNFAYSKNKTDAKKKAAFYSLTEFIMKSGLEYDKWFSMMLDLIEEERPLRECILEYDRKKSKTED
;
A
#
# COMPACT_ATOMS: atom_id res chain seq x y z
N MET A 1 -9.60 37.56 9.41
CA MET A 1 -8.58 36.51 9.49
C MET A 1 -8.00 36.34 8.11
N HIS A 2 -6.69 36.54 7.93
CA HIS A 2 -6.04 36.32 6.64
C HIS A 2 -6.11 34.83 6.32
N GLU A 3 -6.80 34.43 5.25
CA GLU A 3 -6.83 33.05 4.81
C GLU A 3 -5.41 32.61 4.45
N LYS A 4 -4.93 31.56 5.10
CA LYS A 4 -3.68 30.92 4.74
C LYS A 4 -3.84 30.35 3.32
N LYS A 5 -2.94 30.72 2.41
CA LYS A 5 -2.93 30.19 1.03
C LYS A 5 -2.81 28.66 1.06
N TRP A 6 -3.53 27.99 0.15
CA TRP A 6 -3.41 26.54 0.00
C TRP A 6 -1.96 26.18 -0.36
N PRO A 7 -1.39 25.06 0.15
CA PRO A 7 0.00 24.74 -0.13
C PRO A 7 0.21 24.46 -1.63
N GLU A 8 1.18 25.15 -2.24
CA GLU A 8 1.46 25.06 -3.68
C GLU A 8 1.89 23.63 -4.10
N ASN A 9 2.54 22.88 -3.21
CA ASN A 9 3.00 21.50 -3.44
C ASN A 9 2.12 20.43 -2.77
N CYS A 10 0.85 20.75 -2.47
CA CYS A 10 -0.06 19.76 -1.89
C CYS A 10 -0.46 18.71 -2.94
N VAL A 11 -0.32 17.42 -2.60
CA VAL A 11 -0.74 16.31 -3.48
C VAL A 11 -2.26 16.31 -3.69
N TRP A 12 -3.01 16.89 -2.76
CA TRP A 12 -4.46 17.04 -2.87
C TRP A 12 -4.85 18.44 -3.36
N PRO A 13 -5.73 18.56 -4.38
CA PRO A 13 -6.27 19.85 -4.75
C PRO A 13 -7.20 20.37 -3.64
N ARG A 14 -7.26 21.71 -3.49
CA ARG A 14 -8.09 22.38 -2.47
C ARG A 14 -9.53 21.82 -2.51
N PRO A 15 -10.09 21.40 -1.36
CA PRO A 15 -11.43 20.83 -1.32
C PRO A 15 -12.48 21.78 -1.90
N ARG A 16 -13.33 21.27 -2.79
CA ARG A 16 -14.41 22.07 -3.40
C ARG A 16 -15.53 22.37 -2.41
N TRP A 17 -15.69 21.57 -1.36
CA TRP A 17 -16.72 21.82 -0.34
C TRP A 17 -16.42 23.06 0.51
N ASP A 18 -15.17 23.48 0.67
CA ASP A 18 -14.88 24.73 1.38
C ASP A 18 -15.23 25.95 0.51
N LEU A 19 -15.27 25.81 -0.81
CA LEU A 19 -15.82 26.83 -1.70
C LEU A 19 -17.35 26.86 -1.63
N ALA A 20 -18.01 25.70 -1.56
CA ALA A 20 -19.47 25.60 -1.39
C ALA A 20 -19.93 26.03 0.01
N ASP A 21 -19.18 25.69 1.05
CA ASP A 21 -19.42 26.09 2.43
C ASP A 21 -19.03 27.55 2.65
N LYS A 22 -17.99 28.08 2.00
CA LYS A 22 -17.77 29.53 1.96
C LYS A 22 -18.84 30.22 1.15
N LEU A 23 -19.33 29.69 0.02
CA LEU A 23 -20.51 30.26 -0.65
C LEU A 23 -21.77 30.19 0.23
N SER A 24 -21.86 29.23 1.16
CA SER A 24 -22.93 29.17 2.16
C SER A 24 -22.68 30.04 3.40
N HIS A 25 -21.42 30.40 3.71
CA HIS A 25 -20.99 31.19 4.87
C HIS A 25 -20.42 32.58 4.54
N SER A 26 -20.27 32.95 3.26
CA SER A 26 -19.81 34.23 2.76
C SER A 26 -20.98 34.93 2.09
N ASN A 27 -21.64 35.76 2.89
CA ASN A 27 -22.63 36.76 2.48
C ASN A 27 -23.86 36.26 1.72
N ILE A 28 -24.64 35.37 2.34
CA ILE A 28 -26.04 35.75 2.50
C ILE A 28 -26.06 36.63 3.76
N PRO A 29 -26.28 37.95 3.65
CA PRO A 29 -26.45 38.77 4.84
C PRO A 29 -27.59 38.14 5.63
N ILE A 30 -27.44 38.02 6.96
CA ILE A 30 -28.53 37.60 7.84
C ILE A 30 -29.67 38.58 7.60
N ARG A 31 -30.58 38.21 6.71
CA ARG A 31 -31.78 38.97 6.37
C ARG A 31 -32.62 38.90 7.63
N ASN A 32 -32.87 40.06 8.24
CA ASN A 32 -33.76 40.20 9.38
C ASN A 32 -35.03 39.37 9.13
N SER A 33 -35.69 38.82 10.17
CA SER A 33 -36.82 37.88 9.99
C SER A 33 -37.94 38.40 9.08
N LYS A 34 -38.04 39.72 8.89
CA LYS A 34 -38.92 40.38 7.91
C LYS A 34 -38.54 40.13 6.44
N ASP A 35 -37.25 40.08 6.11
CA ASP A 35 -36.76 39.87 4.74
C ASP A 35 -36.79 38.39 4.32
N VAL A 36 -36.72 37.46 5.29
CA VAL A 36 -36.97 36.03 5.07
C VAL A 36 -38.46 35.81 4.77
N GLN A 37 -39.35 36.46 5.52
CA GLN A 37 -40.79 36.44 5.23
C GLN A 37 -41.11 37.06 3.87
N LYS A 38 -40.42 38.15 3.47
CA LYS A 38 -40.55 38.74 2.13
C LYS A 38 -40.10 37.77 1.03
N TYR A 39 -38.98 37.09 1.19
CA TYR A 39 -38.47 36.14 0.19
C TYR A 39 -39.42 34.94 0.01
N PHE A 40 -39.95 34.37 1.08
CA PHE A 40 -40.91 33.26 1.00
C PHE A 40 -42.31 33.68 0.50
N ASN A 41 -42.74 34.92 0.79
CA ASN A 41 -44.08 35.39 0.41
C ASN A 41 -44.14 36.10 -0.95
N GLU A 42 -43.06 36.72 -1.44
CA GLU A 42 -43.07 37.54 -2.65
C GLU A 42 -42.14 37.04 -3.77
N ASP A 43 -40.93 36.59 -3.45
CA ASP A 43 -39.91 36.26 -4.46
C ASP A 43 -39.91 34.77 -4.84
N TYR A 44 -40.09 33.87 -3.87
CA TYR A 44 -40.17 32.43 -4.10
C TYR A 44 -41.33 32.02 -5.03
N PRO A 45 -42.54 32.59 -4.94
CA PRO A 45 -43.61 32.33 -5.90
C PRO A 45 -43.23 32.73 -7.33
N LYS A 46 -42.55 33.87 -7.52
CA LYS A 46 -42.11 34.35 -8.84
C LYS A 46 -41.02 33.49 -9.45
N ILE A 47 -40.06 33.04 -8.63
CA ILE A 47 -38.99 32.14 -9.07
C ILE A 47 -39.58 30.78 -9.45
N LYS A 48 -40.52 30.27 -8.64
CA LYS A 48 -41.22 29.02 -8.94
C LYS A 48 -42.04 29.13 -10.21
N GLU A 49 -42.79 30.22 -10.39
CA GLU A 49 -43.57 30.49 -11.60
C GLU A 49 -42.67 30.57 -12.85
N TYR A 50 -41.49 31.21 -12.73
CA TYR A 50 -40.50 31.23 -13.81
C TYR A 50 -39.95 29.84 -14.14
N MET A 51 -39.61 29.03 -13.12
CA MET A 51 -39.12 27.67 -13.34
C MET A 51 -40.20 26.77 -13.94
N ASP A 52 -41.45 26.90 -13.48
CA ASP A 52 -42.61 26.19 -14.03
C ASP A 52 -42.89 26.63 -15.47
N GLU A 53 -42.67 27.90 -15.83
CA GLU A 53 -42.69 28.38 -17.22
C GLU A 53 -41.58 27.71 -18.05
N GLN A 54 -40.35 27.61 -17.53
CA GLN A 54 -39.26 26.95 -18.26
C GLN A 54 -39.53 25.45 -18.50
N VAL A 55 -40.25 24.79 -17.59
CA VAL A 55 -40.76 23.42 -17.78
C VAL A 55 -41.87 23.40 -18.83
N ARG A 56 -42.80 24.36 -18.78
CA ARG A 56 -43.93 24.45 -19.72
C ARG A 56 -43.49 24.68 -21.16
N ILE A 57 -42.47 25.52 -21.39
CA ILE A 57 -41.87 25.73 -22.71
C ILE A 57 -40.93 24.59 -23.12
N GLY A 58 -40.79 23.54 -22.30
CA GLY A 58 -40.03 22.33 -22.59
C GLY A 58 -38.52 22.47 -22.48
N ARG A 59 -38.01 23.59 -21.96
CA ARG A 59 -36.58 23.83 -21.74
C ARG A 59 -36.03 23.02 -20.59
N LEU A 60 -36.84 22.85 -19.55
CA LEU A 60 -36.56 22.00 -18.41
C LEU A 60 -37.54 20.82 -18.38
N ASN A 61 -37.09 19.70 -17.81
CA ASN A 61 -37.93 18.56 -17.47
C ASN A 61 -38.77 18.87 -16.21
N PRO A 62 -39.81 18.08 -15.87
CA PRO A 62 -40.63 18.30 -14.68
C PRO A 62 -39.89 18.29 -13.33
N ASP A 63 -38.66 17.77 -13.29
CA ASP A 63 -37.76 17.80 -12.15
C ASP A 63 -36.77 18.99 -12.19
N TYR A 64 -37.02 19.97 -13.08
CA TYR A 64 -36.20 21.14 -13.37
C TYR A 64 -34.79 20.84 -13.90
N THR A 65 -34.51 19.61 -14.32
CA THR A 65 -33.26 19.28 -15.03
C THR A 65 -33.31 19.74 -16.49
N LEU A 66 -32.15 20.01 -17.09
CA LEU A 66 -32.08 20.54 -18.45
C LEU A 66 -32.58 19.52 -19.48
N ASN A 67 -33.54 19.88 -20.33
CA ASN A 67 -34.00 19.00 -21.40
C ASN A 67 -32.98 19.01 -22.55
N LYS A 68 -32.21 17.93 -22.68
CA LYS A 68 -31.15 17.79 -23.72
C LYS A 68 -31.68 17.82 -25.15
N ASN A 69 -32.98 17.56 -25.35
CA ASN A 69 -33.65 17.63 -26.65
C ASN A 69 -34.32 18.99 -26.90
N TYR A 70 -34.21 19.96 -25.97
CA TYR A 70 -34.83 21.28 -26.11
C TYR A 70 -34.40 21.99 -27.38
N TYR A 71 -33.11 21.92 -27.77
CA TYR A 71 -32.64 22.59 -28.99
C TYR A 71 -33.32 22.04 -30.26
N ASN A 72 -33.56 20.72 -30.33
CA ASN A 72 -34.26 20.09 -31.45
C ASN A 72 -35.76 20.44 -31.45
N ILE A 73 -36.38 20.49 -30.27
CA ILE A 73 -37.79 20.89 -30.10
C ILE A 73 -37.98 22.38 -30.39
N TYR A 74 -37.03 23.22 -29.98
CA TYR A 74 -37.00 24.66 -30.21
C TYR A 74 -36.90 24.96 -31.71
N ILE A 75 -36.00 24.27 -32.43
CA ILE A 75 -35.85 24.38 -33.89
C ILE A 75 -37.11 23.90 -34.63
N GLN A 76 -37.72 22.79 -34.22
CA GLN A 76 -38.96 22.27 -34.82
C GLN A 76 -40.15 23.21 -34.62
N ASN A 77 -40.23 23.89 -33.47
CA ASN A 77 -41.35 24.78 -33.14
C ASN A 77 -41.16 26.23 -33.62
N HIS A 78 -39.95 26.66 -34.04
CA HIS A 78 -39.63 28.07 -34.33
C HIS A 78 -39.08 28.35 -35.75
N THR A 79 -39.30 27.50 -36.75
CA THR A 79 -38.89 27.84 -38.13
C THR A 79 -40.05 27.86 -39.13
N CYS A 80 -40.66 29.05 -39.26
CA CYS A 80 -40.99 29.60 -40.58
C CYS A 80 -39.79 30.45 -41.01
N LYS A 81 -38.80 29.85 -41.69
CA LYS A 81 -37.64 30.58 -42.22
C LYS A 81 -37.14 29.95 -43.52
N THR A 82 -36.83 30.82 -44.49
CA THR A 82 -36.63 30.51 -45.91
C THR A 82 -35.33 29.74 -46.21
N PRO A 83 -35.21 29.11 -47.39
CA PRO A 83 -34.05 28.31 -47.78
C PRO A 83 -32.70 29.03 -47.69
N GLU A 84 -32.65 30.37 -47.81
CA GLU A 84 -31.42 31.15 -47.63
C GLU A 84 -30.90 31.17 -46.19
N GLU A 85 -31.77 31.26 -45.17
CA GLU A 85 -31.35 31.33 -43.74
C GLU A 85 -30.81 29.98 -43.23
N LEU A 86 -31.27 28.87 -43.83
CA LEU A 86 -30.75 27.51 -43.58
C LEU A 86 -29.35 27.29 -44.17
N LYS A 87 -28.94 28.11 -45.15
CA LYS A 87 -27.64 28.03 -45.82
C LYS A 87 -26.56 28.76 -45.02
N GLU A 88 -26.89 29.87 -44.35
CA GLU A 88 -25.99 30.56 -43.41
C GLU A 88 -25.73 29.75 -42.14
N LEU A 89 -26.75 29.10 -41.58
CA LEU A 89 -26.60 28.26 -40.38
C LEU A 89 -25.77 26.99 -40.63
N LYS A 90 -25.76 26.45 -41.85
CA LYS A 90 -24.88 25.34 -42.25
C LYS A 90 -23.44 25.77 -42.53
N LEU A 91 -23.21 27.03 -42.94
CA LEU A 91 -21.85 27.58 -43.09
C LEU A 91 -21.17 27.77 -41.72
N LEU A 92 -21.92 28.20 -40.71
CA LEU A 92 -21.45 28.34 -39.32
C LEU A 92 -21.07 27.02 -38.64
N GLN A 93 -21.47 25.87 -39.19
CA GLN A 93 -21.06 24.53 -38.71
C GLN A 93 -19.76 24.03 -39.33
N LEU A 94 -19.25 24.65 -40.40
CA LEU A 94 -18.06 24.19 -41.14
C LEU A 94 -16.77 24.98 -40.83
N GLU A 95 -16.84 26.04 -40.03
CA GLU A 95 -15.67 26.83 -39.60
C GLU A 95 -15.15 26.49 -38.19
N GLN A 96 -15.61 25.40 -37.56
CA GLN A 96 -15.16 24.99 -36.22
C GLN A 96 -14.20 23.80 -36.17
N ASP A 97 -13.69 23.33 -37.32
CA ASP A 97 -12.72 22.22 -37.40
C ASP A 97 -11.36 22.65 -38.01
N GLU A 98 -10.81 23.82 -37.64
CA GLU A 98 -9.37 24.09 -37.80
C GLU A 98 -8.81 24.86 -36.59
N GLU A 99 -7.64 24.40 -36.12
CA GLU A 99 -6.87 24.90 -34.98
C GLU A 99 -6.60 26.41 -35.05
N CYS A 100 -6.70 27.12 -33.91
CA CYS A 100 -5.85 28.28 -33.61
C CYS A 100 -5.86 28.61 -32.11
N GLU A 101 -4.65 28.67 -31.53
CA GLU A 101 -4.34 29.32 -30.26
C GLU A 101 -4.80 30.79 -30.28
N TYR A 102 -5.44 31.29 -29.22
CA TYR A 102 -5.30 32.69 -28.80
C TYR A 102 -5.53 32.86 -27.30
N GLU A 103 -4.53 33.46 -26.66
CA GLU A 103 -4.47 33.87 -25.26
C GLU A 103 -5.65 34.79 -24.88
N TRP A 104 -6.34 34.47 -23.77
CA TRP A 104 -7.19 35.44 -23.09
C TRP A 104 -6.40 36.12 -21.97
N ARG A 105 -6.19 37.44 -22.09
CA ARG A 105 -5.69 38.33 -21.03
C ARG A 105 -6.85 39.22 -20.56
N PRO A 106 -7.17 39.28 -19.26
CA PRO A 106 -8.17 40.22 -18.77
C PRO A 106 -7.68 41.67 -18.87
N GLU A 107 -8.56 42.55 -19.37
CA GLU A 107 -8.36 43.99 -19.39
C GLU A 107 -8.34 44.56 -17.96
N ILE A 108 -7.36 45.42 -17.70
CA ILE A 108 -7.10 46.07 -16.42
C ILE A 108 -8.15 47.16 -16.21
N GLY A 109 -8.99 47.01 -15.19
CA GLY A 109 -9.79 48.11 -14.65
C GLY A 109 -8.92 49.07 -13.85
N ASP A 110 -8.99 50.35 -14.18
CA ASP A 110 -8.25 51.44 -13.56
C ASP A 110 -8.44 51.49 -12.04
N GLY A 111 -7.36 51.24 -11.31
CA GLY A 111 -7.25 51.67 -9.92
C GLY A 111 -6.72 50.63 -8.96
N PHE A 112 -5.52 50.08 -9.17
CA PHE A 112 -4.69 49.59 -8.06
C PHE A 112 -3.20 49.46 -8.42
N TRP A 113 -2.59 50.57 -8.87
CA TRP A 113 -1.13 50.74 -8.90
C TRP A 113 -0.74 52.17 -8.55
N ASP A 114 -0.89 52.56 -7.29
CA ASP A 114 -0.05 53.57 -6.68
C ASP A 114 1.13 52.85 -6.01
N GLY A 115 2.17 52.68 -6.81
CA GLY A 115 3.42 52.06 -6.41
C GLY A 115 4.04 52.75 -5.20
N LYS A 116 4.15 52.01 -4.10
CA LYS A 116 5.33 52.04 -3.24
C LYS A 116 5.73 50.61 -2.90
N PHE A 117 6.74 50.16 -3.64
CA PHE A 117 7.72 49.20 -3.17
C PHE A 117 8.16 49.59 -1.75
N LEU A 118 7.88 48.74 -0.77
CA LEU A 118 8.65 48.64 0.45
C LEU A 118 9.13 47.20 0.56
N ILE A 119 10.34 47.00 0.05
CA ILE A 119 11.24 45.94 0.47
C ILE A 119 11.51 46.21 1.94
N GLU A 120 10.83 45.51 2.85
CA GLU A 120 11.23 45.34 4.25
C GLU A 120 10.23 44.40 4.92
N ASN A 121 10.49 43.10 4.78
CA ASN A 121 10.31 42.04 5.77
C ASN A 121 10.63 40.68 5.13
N TYR A 122 11.81 40.62 4.51
CA TYR A 122 12.58 39.39 4.43
C TYR A 122 13.34 39.33 5.75
N GLU A 123 12.95 38.43 6.65
CA GLU A 123 13.72 37.88 7.80
C GLU A 123 12.80 37.44 8.96
N SER A 124 11.95 36.45 8.71
CA SER A 124 11.48 35.46 9.71
C SER A 124 10.59 34.44 9.00
N ALA A 125 10.84 33.14 8.94
CA ALA A 125 11.94 32.33 9.41
C ALA A 125 11.99 31.06 8.52
N PRO A 126 13.17 30.50 8.21
CA PRO A 126 13.38 29.26 7.45
C PRO A 126 12.70 27.99 8.03
N ALA A 127 11.99 28.10 9.15
CA ALA A 127 11.30 27.00 9.80
C ALA A 127 10.05 26.51 9.04
N ASP A 128 9.45 27.35 8.18
CA ASP A 128 8.31 26.95 7.34
C ASP A 128 8.73 26.14 6.10
N PHE A 129 10.02 26.17 5.72
CA PHE A 129 10.56 25.40 4.59
C PHE A 129 11.08 24.00 4.98
N ALA A 130 11.32 23.75 6.28
CA ALA A 130 11.95 22.52 6.74
C ALA A 130 11.06 21.27 6.66
N ASN A 131 9.73 21.43 6.50
CA ASN A 131 8.81 20.29 6.33
C ASN A 131 8.55 19.90 4.87
N LEU A 132 9.06 20.67 3.90
CA LEU A 132 8.76 20.49 2.47
C LEU A 132 9.84 19.74 1.68
N HIS A 133 11.03 19.50 2.25
CA HIS A 133 12.12 18.77 1.57
C HIS A 133 12.13 17.25 1.81
N LYS A 134 10.98 16.62 2.14
CA LYS A 134 10.87 15.15 2.25
C LYS A 134 9.88 14.52 1.26
N ILE A 135 9.63 15.16 0.12
CA ILE A 135 8.96 14.54 -1.00
C ILE A 135 9.86 14.75 -2.21
N SER A 136 10.50 13.66 -2.67
CA SER A 136 11.26 13.65 -3.91
C SER A 136 10.32 13.97 -5.07
N VAL A 137 10.67 14.95 -5.89
CA VAL A 137 9.87 15.51 -6.99
C VAL A 137 9.89 14.60 -8.25
N ASN A 138 10.22 13.31 -8.11
CA ASN A 138 10.39 12.41 -9.25
C ASN A 138 9.19 11.50 -9.59
N ASP A 139 8.10 11.50 -8.82
CA ASP A 139 6.95 10.61 -9.07
C ASP A 139 5.76 11.34 -9.72
N ALA A 140 5.98 11.90 -10.92
CA ALA A 140 4.96 12.56 -11.75
C ALA A 140 3.86 11.59 -12.30
N GLY A 141 3.44 10.57 -11.54
CA GLY A 141 2.55 9.50 -12.02
C GLY A 141 1.43 9.02 -11.10
N ASN A 142 1.27 9.48 -9.85
CA ASN A 142 0.26 8.91 -8.94
C ASN A 142 -0.66 9.97 -8.30
N ASP A 143 -1.74 10.32 -9.00
CA ASP A 143 -2.92 10.91 -8.36
C ASP A 143 -3.39 9.99 -7.21
N PRO A 144 -3.54 10.50 -5.96
CA PRO A 144 -3.88 9.69 -4.81
C PRO A 144 -5.19 8.89 -4.96
N VAL A 145 -6.16 9.43 -5.72
CA VAL A 145 -7.44 8.77 -6.00
C VAL A 145 -7.19 7.54 -6.88
N SER A 146 -6.47 7.73 -7.98
CA SER A 146 -6.08 6.65 -8.90
C SER A 146 -5.25 5.58 -8.19
N TYR A 147 -4.29 5.98 -7.35
CA TYR A 147 -3.45 5.06 -6.58
C TYR A 147 -4.28 4.22 -5.60
N LEU A 148 -5.16 4.84 -4.82
CA LEU A 148 -6.04 4.11 -3.90
C LEU A 148 -7.00 3.18 -4.65
N SER A 149 -7.51 3.61 -5.80
CA SER A 149 -8.37 2.76 -6.62
C SER A 149 -7.64 1.51 -7.10
N SER A 150 -6.35 1.63 -7.46
CA SER A 150 -5.52 0.48 -7.87
C SER A 150 -5.33 -0.57 -6.76
N ILE A 151 -5.26 -0.14 -5.49
CA ILE A 151 -5.07 -1.03 -4.34
C ILE A 151 -6.39 -1.63 -3.88
N THR A 152 -7.41 -0.78 -3.71
CA THR A 152 -8.69 -1.17 -3.12
C THR A 152 -9.63 -1.82 -4.13
N GLY A 153 -9.47 -1.51 -5.42
CA GLY A 153 -10.42 -1.83 -6.47
C GLY A 153 -11.67 -0.94 -6.46
N TYR A 154 -11.74 0.07 -5.58
CA TYR A 154 -12.89 0.96 -5.44
C TYR A 154 -12.67 2.28 -6.20
N LYS A 155 -13.69 2.74 -6.92
CA LYS A 155 -13.68 4.05 -7.59
C LYS A 155 -14.66 4.96 -6.87
N PHE A 156 -14.16 6.04 -6.28
CA PHE A 156 -15.00 7.01 -5.57
C PHE A 156 -15.93 7.74 -6.53
N GLN A 157 -17.22 7.81 -6.19
CA GLN A 157 -18.17 8.69 -6.86
C GLN A 157 -17.89 10.14 -6.47
N ASN A 158 -17.56 10.36 -5.20
CA ASN A 158 -17.17 11.64 -4.67
C ASN A 158 -15.76 11.61 -4.06
N GLU A 159 -14.75 11.94 -4.87
CA GLU A 159 -13.34 12.01 -4.44
C GLU A 159 -13.08 12.93 -3.25
N ASN A 160 -14.02 13.85 -3.00
CA ASN A 160 -13.94 14.74 -1.85
C ASN A 160 -14.00 13.97 -0.52
N LEU A 161 -14.76 12.89 -0.45
CA LEU A 161 -14.83 12.07 0.76
C LEU A 161 -13.47 11.44 1.06
N LEU A 162 -12.74 11.06 0.00
CA LEU A 162 -11.39 10.56 0.14
C LEU A 162 -10.43 11.63 0.66
N ARG A 163 -10.46 12.84 0.09
CA ARG A 163 -9.66 13.98 0.58
C ARG A 163 -9.93 14.28 2.06
N GLN A 164 -11.19 14.23 2.47
CA GLN A 164 -11.58 14.42 3.86
C GLN A 164 -10.97 13.32 4.75
N ALA A 165 -10.94 12.07 4.30
CA ALA A 165 -10.30 10.97 5.04
C ALA A 165 -8.79 11.19 5.27
N PHE A 166 -8.09 11.86 4.34
CA PHE A 166 -6.67 12.20 4.48
C PHE A 166 -6.40 13.51 5.22
N THR A 167 -7.44 14.25 5.60
CA THR A 167 -7.32 15.57 6.24
C THR A 167 -7.40 15.42 7.76
N ARG A 168 -6.27 15.54 8.47
CA ARG A 168 -6.29 15.48 9.95
C ARG A 168 -6.82 16.75 10.57
N LYS A 169 -7.31 16.63 11.81
CA LYS A 169 -7.88 17.74 12.58
C LYS A 169 -6.96 18.96 12.66
N ALA A 170 -5.67 18.76 12.95
CA ALA A 170 -4.73 19.86 13.05
C ALA A 170 -4.54 20.61 11.72
N PHE A 171 -4.52 19.89 10.59
CA PHE A 171 -4.47 20.50 9.25
C PHE A 171 -5.76 21.26 8.93
N LYS A 172 -6.91 20.68 9.29
CA LYS A 172 -8.21 21.35 9.17
C LYS A 172 -8.24 22.69 9.94
N GLU A 173 -7.75 22.73 11.18
CA GLU A 173 -7.69 23.98 11.97
C GLU A 173 -6.70 24.99 11.37
N GLU A 174 -5.54 24.54 10.90
CA GLU A 174 -4.52 25.40 10.30
C GLU A 174 -4.96 26.09 9.00
N TYR A 175 -5.70 25.38 8.16
CA TYR A 175 -6.18 25.87 6.86
C TYR A 175 -7.65 26.28 6.86
N HIS A 176 -8.29 26.31 8.04
CA HIS A 176 -9.69 26.67 8.24
C HIS A 176 -10.66 25.89 7.34
N LEU A 177 -10.47 24.57 7.27
CA LEU A 177 -11.35 23.66 6.52
C LEU A 177 -12.57 23.30 7.36
N THR A 178 -13.69 22.96 6.71
CA THR A 178 -14.91 22.59 7.44
C THR A 178 -14.89 21.14 7.92
N ARG A 179 -14.13 20.25 7.26
CA ARG A 179 -14.19 18.79 7.46
C ARG A 179 -12.80 18.18 7.66
N CYS A 180 -12.76 17.06 8.39
CA CYS A 180 -11.57 16.25 8.65
C CYS A 180 -11.93 14.77 8.75
N SER A 181 -10.92 13.93 9.02
CA SER A 181 -11.00 12.48 9.04
C SER A 181 -11.78 11.89 10.22
N GLU A 182 -11.96 12.62 11.33
CA GLU A 182 -12.49 12.09 12.61
C GLU A 182 -13.80 11.29 12.47
N GLN A 183 -14.77 11.78 11.68
CA GLN A 183 -16.04 11.08 11.48
C GLN A 183 -15.87 9.78 10.68
N PHE A 184 -14.96 9.78 9.69
CA PHE A 184 -14.67 8.58 8.91
C PHE A 184 -13.84 7.57 9.69
N GLU A 185 -12.91 8.02 10.54
CA GLU A 185 -12.18 7.15 11.47
C GLU A 185 -13.15 6.39 12.39
N PHE A 186 -14.10 7.11 12.99
CA PHE A 186 -15.14 6.54 13.84
C PHE A 186 -15.99 5.50 13.09
N LEU A 187 -16.45 5.87 11.90
CA LEU A 187 -17.28 5.03 11.04
C LEU A 187 -16.53 3.76 10.59
N GLY A 188 -15.32 3.94 10.08
CA GLY A 188 -14.52 2.88 9.51
C GLY A 188 -14.04 1.89 10.55
N ASN A 189 -13.76 2.32 11.79
CA ASN A 189 -13.47 1.40 12.89
C ASN A 189 -14.62 0.40 13.13
N ALA A 190 -15.88 0.86 13.10
CA ALA A 190 -17.03 -0.02 13.28
C ALA A 190 -17.17 -1.04 12.13
N VAL A 191 -17.02 -0.57 10.88
CA VAL A 191 -17.08 -1.43 9.69
C VAL A 191 -15.94 -2.44 9.68
N LEU A 192 -14.72 -2.01 9.97
CA LEU A 192 -13.53 -2.85 10.04
C LEU A 192 -13.72 -3.99 11.06
N ASN A 193 -14.18 -3.67 12.28
CA ASN A 193 -14.43 -4.67 13.31
C ASN A 193 -15.47 -5.71 12.87
N ALA A 194 -16.56 -5.27 12.22
CA ALA A 194 -17.59 -6.17 11.73
C ALA A 194 -17.05 -7.11 10.64
N MET A 195 -16.33 -6.58 9.67
CA MET A 195 -15.78 -7.37 8.56
C MET A 195 -14.71 -8.36 8.99
N VAL A 196 -13.77 -7.93 9.85
CA VAL A 196 -12.75 -8.83 10.42
C VAL A 196 -13.40 -9.93 11.24
N THR A 197 -14.44 -9.60 12.03
CA THR A 197 -15.18 -10.62 12.79
C THR A 197 -15.88 -11.62 11.86
N LYS A 198 -16.54 -11.14 10.80
CA LYS A 198 -17.19 -11.99 9.79
C LYS A 198 -16.18 -12.95 9.16
N GLU A 199 -15.00 -12.45 8.80
CA GLU A 199 -13.97 -13.27 8.15
C GLU A 199 -13.34 -14.29 9.11
N ILE A 200 -13.11 -13.92 10.38
CA ILE A 200 -12.66 -14.86 11.43
C ILE A 200 -13.65 -16.01 11.56
N VAL A 201 -14.95 -15.69 11.67
CA VAL A 201 -16.00 -16.69 11.81
C VAL A 201 -16.03 -17.59 10.58
N LYS A 202 -16.06 -17.01 9.38
CA LYS A 202 -16.06 -17.73 8.10
C LYS A 202 -14.89 -18.70 7.99
N GLN A 203 -13.67 -18.29 8.35
CA GLN A 203 -12.51 -19.17 8.27
C GLN A 203 -12.45 -20.21 9.40
N SER A 204 -13.08 -19.93 10.56
CA SER A 204 -13.10 -20.87 11.69
C SER A 204 -14.09 -22.02 11.50
N ILE A 205 -15.10 -21.86 10.63
CA ILE A 205 -16.12 -22.89 10.34
C ILE A 205 -15.76 -23.82 9.17
N LEU A 206 -14.73 -23.49 8.37
CA LEU A 206 -14.36 -24.24 7.14
C LEU A 206 -13.84 -25.67 7.39
N ASN A 207 -13.59 -26.05 8.64
CA ASN A 207 -13.09 -27.39 9.00
C ASN A 207 -14.17 -28.28 9.65
N LEU A 208 -15.44 -27.88 9.64
CA LEU A 208 -16.51 -28.72 10.17
C LEU A 208 -16.96 -29.79 9.16
N PRO A 209 -17.27 -31.02 9.63
CA PRO A 209 -17.87 -32.05 8.78
C PRO A 209 -19.17 -31.56 8.13
N GLU A 210 -19.39 -31.93 6.88
CA GLU A 210 -20.53 -31.51 6.06
C GLU A 210 -21.88 -31.62 6.78
N TYR A 211 -22.60 -30.49 6.76
CA TYR A 211 -24.03 -30.38 6.42
C TYR A 211 -24.89 -31.64 6.61
N VAL A 212 -25.31 -31.90 7.85
CA VAL A 212 -26.41 -32.84 8.12
C VAL A 212 -27.67 -32.02 8.42
N ASP A 213 -28.71 -32.19 7.61
CA ASP A 213 -30.10 -31.78 7.87
C ASP A 213 -30.45 -30.28 7.94
N GLY A 214 -29.79 -29.41 7.17
CA GLY A 214 -30.36 -28.10 6.80
C GLY A 214 -30.56 -27.09 7.96
N VAL A 215 -29.98 -27.34 9.14
CA VAL A 215 -29.93 -26.40 10.26
C VAL A 215 -28.47 -25.99 10.48
N ALA A 216 -28.07 -24.83 9.97
CA ALA A 216 -26.73 -24.30 10.17
C ALA A 216 -26.58 -23.75 11.60
N TRP A 217 -26.03 -24.55 12.50
CA TRP A 217 -25.61 -24.07 13.82
C TRP A 217 -24.21 -23.47 13.69
N LEU A 218 -24.02 -22.26 14.21
CA LEU A 218 -22.70 -21.65 14.34
C LEU A 218 -21.92 -22.43 15.41
N ASN A 219 -21.20 -23.46 14.99
CA ASN A 219 -20.27 -24.22 15.81
C ASN A 219 -18.85 -23.96 15.33
N SER A 220 -17.88 -23.86 16.23
CA SER A 220 -16.48 -23.59 15.91
C SER A 220 -15.64 -24.21 17.01
N GLU A 221 -14.61 -24.97 16.64
CA GLU A 221 -13.63 -25.48 17.60
C GLU A 221 -12.86 -24.34 18.30
N ARG A 222 -12.86 -23.15 17.71
CA ARG A 222 -12.30 -21.93 18.30
C ARG A 222 -13.31 -21.26 19.21
N ASP A 223 -12.91 -21.03 20.46
CA ASP A 223 -13.73 -20.30 21.43
C ASP A 223 -13.79 -18.78 21.16
N LYS A 224 -14.70 -18.09 21.86
CA LYS A 224 -14.87 -16.63 21.79
C LYS A 224 -13.58 -15.88 22.16
N GLY A 225 -12.81 -16.40 23.11
CA GLY A 225 -11.58 -15.77 23.59
C GLY A 225 -10.51 -15.73 22.49
N TYR A 226 -10.33 -16.84 21.80
CA TYR A 226 -9.43 -16.98 20.65
C TYR A 226 -9.85 -16.04 19.51
N MET A 227 -11.12 -16.07 19.11
CA MET A 227 -11.62 -15.19 18.04
C MET A 227 -11.46 -13.71 18.38
N THR A 228 -11.67 -13.33 19.65
CA THR A 228 -11.47 -11.96 20.11
C THR A 228 -9.99 -11.56 20.07
N LYS A 229 -9.08 -12.43 20.53
CA LYS A 229 -7.63 -12.19 20.45
C LYS A 229 -7.18 -12.01 19.00
N LEU A 230 -7.65 -12.88 18.11
CA LEU A 230 -7.34 -12.82 16.69
C LEU A 230 -7.86 -11.52 16.08
N ARG A 231 -9.11 -11.13 16.35
CA ARG A 231 -9.65 -9.83 15.90
C ARG A 231 -8.75 -8.68 16.34
N THR A 232 -8.37 -8.63 17.62
CA THR A 232 -7.52 -7.57 18.16
C THR A 232 -6.17 -7.49 17.44
N GLN A 233 -5.63 -8.60 16.91
CA GLN A 233 -4.40 -8.57 16.12
C GLN A 233 -4.52 -7.82 14.79
N TYR A 234 -5.70 -7.84 14.15
CA TYR A 234 -5.93 -7.20 12.85
C TYR A 234 -6.54 -5.79 12.93
N VAL A 235 -7.09 -5.40 14.10
CA VAL A 235 -7.72 -4.09 14.29
C VAL A 235 -6.93 -3.18 15.25
N ASN A 236 -5.78 -3.61 15.76
CA ASN A 236 -4.94 -2.75 16.59
C ASN A 236 -4.20 -1.70 15.76
N LYS A 237 -3.80 -0.62 16.43
CA LYS A 237 -3.19 0.55 15.78
C LYS A 237 -1.82 0.23 15.19
N GLU A 238 -1.06 -0.66 15.82
CA GLU A 238 0.25 -1.08 15.34
C GLU A 238 0.15 -1.75 13.96
N PHE A 239 -0.74 -2.73 13.84
CA PHE A 239 -1.03 -3.45 12.60
C PHE A 239 -1.56 -2.49 11.53
N LEU A 240 -2.55 -1.65 11.86
CA LEU A 240 -3.12 -0.71 10.89
C LEU A 240 -2.09 0.33 10.42
N ALA A 241 -1.21 0.80 11.30
CA ALA A 241 -0.13 1.72 10.93
C ALA A 241 0.88 1.06 9.99
N GLU A 242 1.19 -0.20 10.23
CA GLU A 242 2.03 -1.02 9.35
C GLU A 242 1.37 -1.22 7.98
N ARG A 243 0.06 -1.51 7.93
CA ARG A 243 -0.71 -1.60 6.69
C ARG A 243 -0.70 -0.28 5.92
N ALA A 244 -0.95 0.84 6.58
CA ALA A 244 -0.90 2.15 5.94
C ALA A 244 0.47 2.47 5.33
N THR A 245 1.55 2.10 6.02
CA THR A 245 2.92 2.29 5.54
C THR A 245 3.23 1.35 4.37
N THR A 246 2.83 0.07 4.48
CA THR A 246 3.07 -0.95 3.45
C THR A 246 2.34 -0.62 2.15
N LEU A 247 1.12 -0.10 2.25
CA LEU A 247 0.32 0.33 1.10
C LEU A 247 0.73 1.73 0.60
N GLY A 248 1.61 2.45 1.32
CA GLY A 248 2.05 3.79 0.96
C GLY A 248 0.95 4.84 1.07
N PHE A 249 -0.03 4.68 1.97
CA PHE A 249 -1.06 5.70 2.20
C PHE A 249 -0.60 6.79 3.17
N ASP A 250 0.35 6.48 4.04
CA ASP A 250 0.91 7.42 5.01
C ASP A 250 1.53 8.68 4.38
N ARG A 251 2.01 8.58 3.12
CA ARG A 251 2.56 9.71 2.36
C ARG A 251 1.51 10.73 1.91
N PHE A 252 0.23 10.36 1.86
CA PHE A 252 -0.85 11.24 1.42
C PHE A 252 -1.58 11.94 2.57
N ILE A 253 -1.20 11.68 3.83
CA ILE A 253 -1.85 12.27 5.00
C ILE A 253 -1.47 13.75 5.14
N LEU A 254 -2.47 14.61 5.30
CA LEU A 254 -2.31 16.04 5.56
C LEU A 254 -2.23 16.30 7.07
N TYR A 255 -1.02 16.60 7.54
CA TYR A 255 -0.69 16.89 8.95
C TYR A 255 -0.63 18.39 9.21
N GLY A 256 -1.15 18.83 10.36
CA GLY A 256 -1.06 20.24 10.76
C GLY A 256 0.32 20.64 11.30
N LYS A 257 0.59 21.95 11.37
CA LYS A 257 1.83 22.52 11.88
C LYS A 257 2.08 22.06 13.32
N GLY A 258 3.22 21.41 13.53
CA GLY A 258 3.63 20.87 14.83
C GLY A 258 3.08 19.48 15.16
N GLU A 259 2.23 18.89 14.30
CA GLU A 259 1.76 17.52 14.47
C GLU A 259 2.87 16.52 14.13
N LYS A 260 3.23 15.65 15.08
CA LYS A 260 4.21 14.59 14.85
C LYS A 260 3.54 13.42 14.15
N LYS A 261 4.15 12.95 13.06
CA LYS A 261 3.78 11.68 12.43
C LYS A 261 3.96 10.55 13.45
N SER A 262 2.87 9.85 13.76
CA SER A 262 2.83 8.79 14.77
C SER A 262 2.29 7.49 14.18
N GLN A 263 2.48 6.37 14.88
CA GLN A 263 1.83 5.11 14.53
C GLN A 263 0.31 5.27 14.54
N ASN A 264 -0.27 5.87 15.59
CA ASN A 264 -1.71 6.12 15.66
C ASN A 264 -2.23 6.85 14.43
N SER A 265 -1.57 7.96 14.04
CA SER A 265 -2.00 8.73 12.87
C SER A 265 -1.95 7.96 11.54
N ARG A 266 -1.09 6.95 11.45
CA ARG A 266 -1.01 6.06 10.29
C ARG A 266 -2.04 4.93 10.37
N GLY A 267 -2.37 4.43 11.55
CA GLY A 267 -3.47 3.47 11.71
C GLY A 267 -4.82 4.10 11.38
N ASP A 268 -5.03 5.33 11.87
CA ASP A 268 -6.27 6.09 11.67
C ASP A 268 -6.65 6.25 10.19
N ILE A 269 -5.66 6.39 9.29
CA ILE A 269 -5.96 6.59 7.86
C ILE A 269 -6.62 5.35 7.21
N ILE A 270 -6.30 4.13 7.66
CA ILE A 270 -6.95 2.92 7.13
C ILE A 270 -8.43 2.93 7.51
N GLU A 271 -8.73 3.26 8.76
CA GLU A 271 -10.12 3.39 9.24
C GLU A 271 -10.83 4.51 8.49
N ALA A 272 -10.20 5.68 8.33
CA ALA A 272 -10.79 6.79 7.59
C ALA A 272 -11.11 6.44 6.13
N ILE A 273 -10.23 5.70 5.43
CA ILE A 273 -10.49 5.23 4.07
C ILE A 273 -11.72 4.31 4.05
N ILE A 274 -11.79 3.33 4.97
CA ILE A 274 -12.94 2.41 5.07
C ILE A 274 -14.23 3.19 5.34
N GLY A 275 -14.19 4.19 6.23
CA GLY A 275 -15.32 5.05 6.52
C GLY A 275 -15.77 5.86 5.31
N ALA A 276 -14.83 6.45 4.57
CA ALA A 276 -15.16 7.20 3.36
C ALA A 276 -15.79 6.32 2.28
N VAL A 277 -15.28 5.10 2.08
CA VAL A 277 -15.89 4.13 1.15
C VAL A 277 -17.28 3.74 1.62
N ALA A 278 -17.47 3.43 2.91
CA ALA A 278 -18.78 3.05 3.45
C ALA A 278 -19.85 4.12 3.22
N PHE A 279 -19.46 5.38 3.33
CA PHE A 279 -20.33 6.50 3.04
C PHE A 279 -20.59 6.67 1.54
N ASP A 280 -19.55 6.60 0.69
CA ASP A 280 -19.64 6.79 -0.76
C ASP A 280 -20.43 5.66 -1.45
N CYS A 281 -20.30 4.41 -0.99
CA CYS A 281 -21.00 3.25 -1.54
C CYS A 281 -22.37 3.01 -0.90
N ASN A 282 -22.86 3.95 -0.07
CA ASN A 282 -24.12 3.85 0.67
C ASN A 282 -24.27 2.51 1.42
N TRP A 283 -23.22 2.10 2.15
CA TRP A 283 -23.20 0.91 2.99
C TRP A 283 -23.36 -0.43 2.26
N ASP A 284 -23.01 -0.50 0.96
CA ASP A 284 -22.90 -1.79 0.26
C ASP A 284 -21.85 -2.71 0.90
N TRP A 285 -22.32 -3.70 1.65
CA TRP A 285 -21.50 -4.68 2.35
C TRP A 285 -20.64 -5.53 1.42
N SER A 286 -21.06 -5.79 0.17
CA SER A 286 -20.25 -6.58 -0.78
C SER A 286 -19.01 -5.80 -1.22
N THR A 287 -19.20 -4.51 -1.51
CA THR A 287 -18.10 -3.60 -1.84
C THR A 287 -17.17 -3.40 -0.65
N LEU A 288 -17.73 -3.16 0.54
CA LEU A 288 -16.94 -2.98 1.75
C LEU A 288 -16.12 -4.22 2.10
N GLU A 289 -16.67 -5.41 1.90
CA GLU A 289 -15.94 -6.66 2.13
C GLU A 289 -14.72 -6.76 1.22
N LYS A 290 -14.85 -6.44 -0.08
CA LYS A 290 -13.73 -6.40 -1.03
C LYS A 290 -12.68 -5.36 -0.63
N VAL A 291 -13.10 -4.16 -0.25
CA VAL A 291 -12.19 -3.08 0.13
C VAL A 291 -11.44 -3.41 1.41
N VAL A 292 -12.15 -3.79 2.47
CA VAL A 292 -11.52 -4.17 3.75
C VAL A 292 -10.59 -5.36 3.54
N PHE A 293 -11.00 -6.34 2.73
CA PHE A 293 -10.16 -7.47 2.38
C PHE A 293 -8.86 -7.04 1.69
N ASN A 294 -8.91 -6.13 0.72
CA ASN A 294 -7.71 -5.65 0.03
C ASN A 294 -6.81 -4.79 0.94
N LEU A 295 -7.40 -4.01 1.85
CA LEU A 295 -6.67 -3.15 2.78
C LEU A 295 -5.98 -3.96 3.89
N ILE A 296 -6.71 -4.86 4.53
CA ILE A 296 -6.26 -5.64 5.69
C ILE A 296 -5.49 -6.89 5.25
N ASN A 297 -5.85 -7.47 4.11
CA ASN A 297 -5.37 -8.76 3.61
C ASN A 297 -5.44 -9.84 4.70
N PHE A 298 -6.66 -10.09 5.17
CA PHE A 298 -6.90 -10.99 6.28
C PHE A 298 -6.54 -12.45 5.90
N CYS A 299 -5.56 -13.01 6.60
CA CYS A 299 -5.16 -14.40 6.48
C CYS A 299 -4.92 -14.97 7.87
N ILE A 300 -5.76 -15.89 8.36
CA ILE A 300 -5.49 -16.57 9.64
C ILE A 300 -4.24 -17.42 9.44
N PRO A 301 -3.15 -17.17 10.21
CA PRO A 301 -1.97 -18.01 10.15
C PRO A 301 -2.38 -19.41 10.57
N HIS A 302 -2.57 -20.29 9.58
CA HIS A 302 -2.58 -21.71 9.85
C HIS A 302 -1.14 -22.05 10.24
N LEU A 303 -0.92 -22.32 11.53
CA LEU A 303 0.26 -23.01 12.04
C LEU A 303 1.58 -22.22 11.93
N GLY A 304 1.66 -20.99 12.47
CA GLY A 304 2.96 -20.36 12.74
C GLY A 304 3.84 -20.09 11.51
N HIS A 305 3.26 -20.06 10.31
CA HIS A 305 3.95 -19.67 9.09
C HIS A 305 3.92 -18.15 8.90
N GLU A 306 5.04 -17.62 8.42
CA GLU A 306 5.22 -16.22 8.01
C GLU A 306 4.27 -15.88 6.85
N CYS A 307 3.66 -14.69 6.89
CA CYS A 307 2.78 -14.18 5.84
C CYS A 307 3.63 -13.72 4.65
N TYR A 308 3.84 -14.61 3.68
CA TYR A 308 4.67 -14.38 2.50
C TYR A 308 4.15 -13.26 1.62
N PHE A 309 2.83 -13.06 1.57
CA PHE A 309 2.23 -11.93 0.85
C PHE A 309 2.70 -10.59 1.41
N ASP A 310 2.65 -10.42 2.73
CA ASP A 310 3.09 -9.18 3.37
C ASP A 310 4.61 -8.99 3.26
N GLU A 311 5.37 -10.07 3.40
CA GLU A 311 6.83 -10.05 3.26
C GLU A 311 7.25 -9.62 1.83
N MET A 312 6.64 -10.21 0.81
CA MET A 312 6.91 -9.90 -0.60
C MET A 312 6.52 -8.46 -0.95
N ASN A 313 5.36 -8.00 -0.47
CA ASN A 313 4.93 -6.63 -0.72
C ASN A 313 5.84 -5.60 -0.06
N LYS A 314 6.27 -5.84 1.19
CA LYS A 314 7.25 -4.99 1.88
C LYS A 314 8.58 -4.94 1.15
N TRP A 315 9.08 -6.10 0.72
CA TRP A 315 10.34 -6.19 -0.02
C TRP A 315 10.26 -5.38 -1.32
N HIS A 316 9.19 -5.55 -2.10
CA HIS A 316 9.04 -4.87 -3.37
C HIS A 316 8.78 -3.36 -3.21
N GLN A 317 7.99 -2.97 -2.21
CA GLN A 317 7.74 -1.56 -1.87
C GLN A 317 9.04 -0.85 -1.45
N LYS A 318 9.91 -1.54 -0.71
CA LYS A 318 11.21 -1.00 -0.29
C LYS A 318 12.15 -0.75 -1.46
N HIS A 319 12.20 -1.66 -2.44
CA HIS A 319 13.15 -1.57 -3.56
C HIS A 319 12.62 -0.75 -4.75
N PHE A 320 11.31 -0.71 -4.97
CA PHE A 320 10.70 -0.11 -6.17
C PHE A 320 9.61 0.93 -5.89
N GLY A 321 9.28 1.21 -4.63
CA GLY A 321 8.25 2.19 -4.26
C GLY A 321 6.82 1.79 -4.62
N LYS A 322 6.60 0.54 -5.07
CA LYS A 322 5.30 -0.04 -5.44
C LYS A 322 5.20 -1.49 -4.97
N ILE A 323 4.00 -2.05 -4.90
CA ILE A 323 3.77 -3.48 -4.65
C ILE A 323 3.80 -4.31 -5.95
N PRO A 324 3.96 -5.63 -5.89
CA PRO A 324 3.82 -6.53 -7.03
C PRO A 324 2.40 -6.54 -7.61
N GLU A 325 2.27 -6.91 -8.88
CA GLU A 325 0.98 -7.11 -9.53
C GLU A 325 0.48 -8.54 -9.28
N TYR A 326 -0.73 -8.68 -8.72
CA TYR A 326 -1.37 -9.98 -8.49
C TYR A 326 -2.60 -10.13 -9.37
N LYS A 327 -2.64 -11.18 -10.19
CA LYS A 327 -3.82 -11.57 -10.99
C LYS A 327 -4.38 -12.88 -10.45
N VAL A 328 -5.63 -12.87 -10.00
CA VAL A 328 -6.30 -14.05 -9.45
C VAL A 328 -7.34 -14.54 -10.44
N PHE A 329 -7.29 -15.83 -10.75
CA PHE A 329 -8.21 -16.53 -11.63
C PHE A 329 -9.04 -17.51 -10.81
N GLN A 330 -10.35 -17.52 -11.04
CA GLN A 330 -11.24 -18.51 -10.46
C GLN A 330 -11.32 -19.72 -11.40
N LYS A 331 -11.23 -20.92 -10.85
CA LYS A 331 -11.37 -22.20 -11.55
C LYS A 331 -12.35 -23.08 -10.77
N ASN A 332 -13.03 -23.96 -11.49
CA ASN A 332 -13.82 -25.02 -10.87
C ASN A 332 -13.07 -26.33 -11.06
N LYS A 333 -12.94 -27.10 -9.98
CA LYS A 333 -12.36 -28.43 -10.04
C LYS A 333 -13.36 -29.44 -10.63
N PRO A 334 -12.91 -30.62 -11.06
CA PRO A 334 -13.78 -31.66 -11.62
C PRO A 334 -14.89 -32.15 -10.66
N ASP A 335 -14.72 -31.92 -9.35
CA ASP A 335 -15.68 -32.21 -8.28
C ASP A 335 -16.61 -31.02 -7.97
N ASP A 336 -16.64 -30.01 -8.85
CA ASP A 336 -17.41 -28.76 -8.72
C ASP A 336 -17.01 -27.89 -7.51
N THR A 337 -15.86 -28.16 -6.89
CA THR A 337 -15.33 -27.28 -5.83
C THR A 337 -14.60 -26.07 -6.44
N GLU A 338 -14.91 -24.88 -5.94
CA GLU A 338 -14.24 -23.64 -6.38
C GLU A 338 -12.78 -23.62 -5.90
N CYS A 339 -11.85 -23.31 -6.80
CA CYS A 339 -10.46 -23.01 -6.47
C CYS A 339 -9.98 -21.73 -7.17
N PHE A 340 -8.90 -21.17 -6.65
CA PHE A 340 -8.31 -19.93 -7.14
C PHE A 340 -6.83 -20.14 -7.46
N GLU A 341 -6.40 -19.62 -8.60
CA GLU A 341 -5.00 -19.57 -9.00
C GLU A 341 -4.54 -18.11 -9.02
N CYS A 342 -3.32 -17.84 -8.60
CA CYS A 342 -2.78 -16.49 -8.64
C CYS A 342 -1.43 -16.44 -9.35
N VAL A 343 -1.32 -15.47 -10.26
CA VAL A 343 -0.08 -15.10 -10.93
C VAL A 343 0.43 -13.80 -10.30
N ILE A 344 1.69 -13.81 -9.85
CA ILE A 344 2.39 -12.64 -9.33
C ILE A 344 3.43 -12.17 -10.33
N ARG A 345 3.42 -10.89 -10.65
CA ARG A 345 4.43 -10.22 -11.48
C ARG A 345 5.16 -9.17 -10.65
N PHE A 346 6.49 -9.25 -10.60
CA PHE A 346 7.33 -8.41 -9.74
C PHE A 346 8.63 -8.02 -10.44
N SER A 347 9.21 -6.91 -9.98
CA SER A 347 10.47 -6.36 -10.46
C SER A 347 11.64 -6.84 -9.59
N LEU A 348 12.81 -7.00 -10.21
CA LEU A 348 14.09 -7.29 -9.58
C LEU A 348 15.06 -6.13 -9.82
N PRO A 349 16.00 -5.87 -8.89
CA PRO A 349 17.06 -4.90 -9.12
C PRO A 349 17.98 -5.40 -10.22
N GLU A 350 18.77 -4.49 -10.80
CA GLU A 350 19.87 -4.89 -11.67
C GLU A 350 20.76 -5.88 -10.91
N ASN A 351 21.05 -6.99 -11.57
CA ASN A 351 21.77 -8.11 -10.96
C ASN A 351 22.87 -8.59 -11.91
N ASP A 352 23.99 -8.95 -11.31
CA ASP A 352 25.17 -9.53 -11.94
C ASP A 352 24.93 -10.96 -12.48
N LYS A 353 23.79 -11.56 -12.11
CA LYS A 353 23.39 -12.92 -12.49
C LYS A 353 22.69 -13.01 -13.84
N GLY A 354 22.49 -11.89 -14.55
CA GLY A 354 21.85 -11.86 -15.87
C GLY A 354 20.38 -12.27 -15.85
N ILE A 355 19.72 -12.20 -14.70
CA ILE A 355 18.30 -12.51 -14.54
C ILE A 355 17.48 -11.31 -14.97
N GLU A 356 16.44 -11.56 -15.78
CA GLU A 356 15.54 -10.50 -16.24
C GLU A 356 14.92 -9.73 -15.06
N THR A 357 14.89 -8.41 -15.18
CA THR A 357 14.41 -7.49 -14.13
C THR A 357 12.90 -7.56 -13.90
N ILE A 358 12.16 -8.27 -14.74
CA ILE A 358 10.73 -8.54 -14.55
C ILE A 358 10.53 -10.04 -14.48
N GLN A 359 9.88 -10.49 -13.40
CA GLN A 359 9.61 -11.89 -13.16
C GLN A 359 8.11 -12.11 -13.01
N GLU A 360 7.67 -13.27 -13.46
CA GLU A 360 6.31 -13.75 -13.27
C GLU A 360 6.34 -15.16 -12.70
N LYS A 361 5.55 -15.41 -11.65
CA LYS A 361 5.45 -16.72 -10.99
C LYS A 361 3.98 -17.06 -10.75
N VAL A 362 3.68 -18.35 -10.78
CA VAL A 362 2.34 -18.88 -10.48
C VAL A 362 2.40 -19.65 -9.18
N GLY A 363 1.51 -19.29 -8.25
CA GLY A 363 1.35 -19.99 -6.98
C GLY A 363 0.60 -21.31 -7.13
N LYS A 364 0.69 -22.17 -6.12
CA LYS A 364 -0.24 -23.31 -6.00
C LYS A 364 -1.68 -22.82 -5.85
N GLU A 365 -2.62 -23.58 -6.38
CA GLU A 365 -4.05 -23.30 -6.23
C GLU A 365 -4.46 -23.22 -4.75
N GLY A 366 -5.29 -22.23 -4.42
CA GLY A 366 -5.87 -22.04 -3.09
C GLY A 366 -7.37 -22.29 -3.10
N SER A 367 -7.91 -22.77 -1.99
CA SER A 367 -9.36 -22.83 -1.74
C SER A 367 -9.99 -21.43 -1.61
N THR A 368 -9.17 -20.40 -1.36
CA THR A 368 -9.59 -19.00 -1.29
C THR A 368 -8.68 -18.12 -2.13
N ARG A 369 -9.17 -16.93 -2.49
CA ARG A 369 -8.36 -15.90 -3.17
C ARG A 369 -7.15 -15.47 -2.32
N SER A 370 -7.28 -15.41 -0.99
CA SER A 370 -6.16 -15.11 -0.08
C SER A 370 -5.09 -16.18 -0.18
N LEU A 371 -5.48 -17.45 -0.09
CA LEU A 371 -4.55 -18.55 -0.11
C LEU A 371 -3.84 -18.66 -1.46
N ALA A 372 -4.55 -18.37 -2.56
CA ALA A 372 -3.94 -18.27 -3.89
C ALA A 372 -2.87 -17.16 -3.96
N LYS A 373 -3.17 -15.95 -3.46
CA LYS A 373 -2.20 -14.85 -3.39
C LYS A 373 -1.01 -15.17 -2.49
N GLU A 374 -1.26 -15.74 -1.33
CA GLU A 374 -0.24 -16.17 -0.37
C GLU A 374 0.69 -17.22 -0.99
N ASN A 375 0.14 -18.21 -1.70
CA ASN A 375 0.91 -19.23 -2.41
C ASN A 375 1.74 -18.63 -3.55
N ALA A 376 1.21 -17.65 -4.28
CA ALA A 376 1.94 -16.94 -5.33
C ALA A 376 3.08 -16.10 -4.75
N ALA A 377 2.80 -15.34 -3.69
CA ALA A 377 3.81 -14.56 -2.98
C ALA A 377 4.90 -15.46 -2.41
N LYS A 378 4.55 -16.57 -1.76
CA LYS A 378 5.51 -17.58 -1.31
C LYS A 378 6.43 -18.04 -2.44
N LYS A 379 5.87 -18.31 -3.62
CA LYS A 379 6.68 -18.74 -4.77
C LYS A 379 7.65 -17.65 -5.25
N ALA A 380 7.27 -16.38 -5.17
CA ALA A 380 8.15 -15.25 -5.46
C ALA A 380 9.24 -15.09 -4.38
N VAL A 381 8.88 -15.20 -3.09
CA VAL A 381 9.82 -15.18 -1.97
C VAL A 381 10.85 -16.30 -2.08
N ASP A 382 10.39 -17.53 -2.31
CA ASP A 382 11.27 -18.69 -2.48
C ASP A 382 12.24 -18.48 -3.64
N PHE A 383 11.74 -17.95 -4.77
CA PHE A 383 12.59 -17.59 -5.90
C PHE A 383 13.62 -16.51 -5.56
N LEU A 384 13.23 -15.45 -4.83
CA LEU A 384 14.14 -14.41 -4.37
C LEU A 384 15.21 -14.96 -3.42
N LYS A 385 14.86 -15.93 -2.57
CA LYS A 385 15.80 -16.64 -1.69
C LYS A 385 16.75 -17.52 -2.50
N GLU A 386 16.25 -18.27 -3.48
CA GLU A 386 17.05 -19.10 -4.39
C GLU A 386 18.10 -18.27 -5.16
N ILE A 387 17.72 -17.09 -5.64
CA ILE A 387 18.63 -16.19 -6.37
C ILE A 387 19.44 -15.28 -5.45
N GLY A 388 19.26 -15.36 -4.12
CA GLY A 388 20.01 -14.60 -3.12
C GLY A 388 19.58 -13.14 -2.92
N LEU A 389 18.56 -12.65 -3.64
CA LEU A 389 18.10 -11.25 -3.56
C LEU A 389 17.10 -10.97 -2.43
N TRP A 390 16.62 -11.99 -1.72
CA TRP A 390 15.70 -11.83 -0.59
C TRP A 390 16.36 -11.15 0.63
N LEU A 391 17.65 -11.39 0.82
CA LEU A 391 18.36 -10.97 2.01
C LEU A 391 18.85 -9.52 1.87
N VAL A 392 18.25 -8.59 2.62
CA VAL A 392 18.87 -7.28 2.87
C VAL A 392 19.96 -7.44 3.92
N LEU A 393 21.08 -8.01 3.51
CA LEU A 393 22.28 -8.15 4.34
C LEU A 393 23.03 -6.83 4.55
N GLU A 394 22.73 -5.78 3.77
CA GLU A 394 23.24 -4.41 4.03
C GLU A 394 22.85 -3.91 5.43
N ASN A 395 21.70 -4.34 5.97
CA ASN A 395 21.25 -3.96 7.32
C ASN A 395 21.89 -4.80 8.44
N ILE A 396 22.54 -5.91 8.09
CA ILE A 396 23.09 -6.84 9.07
C ILE A 396 24.48 -6.38 9.54
N ASN A 397 25.22 -5.62 8.72
CA ASN A 397 26.56 -5.08 9.01
C ASN A 397 27.48 -6.12 9.70
N ILE A 398 27.36 -7.38 9.30
CA ILE A 398 28.22 -8.47 9.78
C ILE A 398 29.38 -8.58 8.80
N GLU A 399 30.57 -8.26 9.29
CA GLU A 399 31.82 -8.62 8.64
C GLU A 399 32.29 -9.96 9.25
N PRO A 400 32.25 -11.08 8.51
CA PRO A 400 32.71 -12.38 8.99
C PRO A 400 34.10 -12.32 9.61
N ARG A 401 34.20 -12.79 10.85
CA ARG A 401 35.48 -12.95 11.55
C ARG A 401 35.52 -14.30 12.22
N VAL A 402 36.60 -15.05 12.06
CA VAL A 402 36.74 -16.41 12.63
C VAL A 402 36.47 -16.39 14.14
N GLU A 403 36.96 -15.38 14.85
CA GLU A 403 36.79 -15.25 16.29
C GLU A 403 35.33 -15.06 16.73
N ASP A 404 34.54 -14.37 15.91
CA ASP A 404 33.17 -13.95 16.21
C ASP A 404 32.11 -14.81 15.49
N ALA A 405 32.53 -15.69 14.57
CA ALA A 405 31.63 -16.40 13.65
C ALA A 405 30.51 -17.18 14.36
N ILE A 406 30.80 -17.76 15.53
CA ILE A 406 29.79 -18.46 16.34
C ILE A 406 28.72 -17.48 16.84
N ASN A 407 29.14 -16.31 17.34
CA ASN A 407 28.24 -15.28 17.83
C ASN A 407 27.45 -14.66 16.66
N GLN A 408 28.10 -14.45 15.52
CA GLN A 408 27.47 -13.93 14.31
C GLN A 408 26.38 -14.87 13.79
N LEU A 409 26.63 -16.19 13.73
CA LEU A 409 25.59 -17.17 13.41
C LEU A 409 24.47 -17.19 14.45
N GLN A 410 24.80 -17.08 15.74
CA GLN A 410 23.80 -17.02 16.80
C GLN A 410 22.91 -15.78 16.67
N GLU A 411 23.48 -14.63 16.32
CA GLU A 411 22.74 -13.39 16.09
C GLU A 411 21.82 -13.51 14.87
N LEU A 412 22.31 -14.12 13.78
CA LEU A 412 21.49 -14.43 12.60
C LEU A 412 20.32 -15.37 12.95
N TYR A 413 20.56 -16.39 13.78
CA TYR A 413 19.50 -17.28 14.27
C TYR A 413 18.47 -16.55 15.13
N GLN A 414 18.92 -15.70 16.07
CA GLN A 414 18.02 -14.91 16.93
C GLN A 414 17.15 -13.95 16.13
N LYS A 415 17.71 -13.37 15.06
CA LYS A 415 16.99 -12.51 14.12
C LYS A 415 16.19 -13.30 13.07
N LYS A 416 16.18 -14.64 13.16
CA LYS A 416 15.45 -15.56 12.28
C LYS A 416 15.90 -15.55 10.80
N TYR A 417 17.13 -15.16 10.52
CA TYR A 417 17.70 -15.25 9.18
C TYR A 417 18.16 -16.66 8.81
N ILE A 418 18.51 -17.47 9.81
CA ILE A 418 18.93 -18.86 9.66
C ILE A 418 18.24 -19.76 10.67
N ASP A 419 18.16 -21.05 10.38
CA ASP A 419 17.83 -22.12 11.32
C ASP A 419 18.91 -22.25 12.39
N LYS A 420 18.61 -22.96 13.46
CA LYS A 420 19.54 -23.17 14.56
C LYS A 420 20.81 -23.87 14.05
N PRO A 421 22.01 -23.27 14.21
CA PRO A 421 23.25 -23.93 13.80
C PRO A 421 23.56 -25.11 14.72
N GLU A 422 23.68 -26.29 14.11
CA GLU A 422 24.05 -27.53 14.79
C GLU A 422 25.55 -27.80 14.61
N TYR A 423 26.18 -28.33 15.67
CA TYR A 423 27.61 -28.61 15.68
C TYR A 423 27.89 -30.05 16.10
N GLU A 424 28.52 -30.81 15.21
CA GLU A 424 29.00 -32.16 15.50
C GLU A 424 30.53 -32.17 15.61
N PHE A 425 31.07 -33.02 16.49
CA PHE A 425 32.50 -33.09 16.76
C PHE A 425 33.00 -34.52 16.63
N VAL A 426 34.07 -34.69 15.87
CA VAL A 426 34.80 -35.95 15.78
C VAL A 426 36.27 -35.69 16.12
N ARG A 427 36.87 -36.56 16.93
CA ARG A 427 38.29 -36.50 17.22
C ARG A 427 39.00 -37.61 16.45
N ILE A 428 39.90 -37.23 15.56
CA ILE A 428 40.69 -38.16 14.74
C ILE A 428 42.16 -37.93 15.08
N ALA A 429 42.80 -38.94 15.67
CA ALA A 429 44.15 -38.84 16.23
C ALA A 429 44.31 -37.63 17.19
N LYS A 430 45.08 -36.62 16.80
CA LYS A 430 45.34 -35.38 17.57
C LYS A 430 44.61 -34.15 17.02
N VAL A 431 43.68 -34.35 16.09
CA VAL A 431 42.93 -33.29 15.41
C VAL A 431 41.45 -33.37 15.79
N TRP A 432 40.84 -32.22 16.03
CA TRP A 432 39.40 -32.05 16.14
C TRP A 432 38.84 -31.66 14.77
N ALA A 433 37.88 -32.44 14.29
CA ALA A 433 37.00 -32.07 13.20
C ALA A 433 35.69 -31.56 13.79
N CYS A 434 35.22 -30.40 13.32
CA CYS A 434 33.91 -29.87 13.65
C CYS A 434 33.12 -29.69 12.36
N GLU A 435 31.88 -30.14 12.40
CA GLU A 435 30.91 -29.94 11.34
C GLU A 435 29.87 -28.91 11.82
N CYS A 436 29.51 -27.96 10.96
CA CYS A 436 28.45 -26.98 11.21
C CYS A 436 27.35 -27.12 10.15
N LYS A 437 26.10 -27.31 10.59
CA LYS A 437 24.91 -27.50 9.73
C LYS A 437 23.78 -26.51 10.05
N TYR A 438 23.21 -25.89 9.03
CA TYR A 438 21.93 -25.16 9.07
C TYR A 438 21.47 -24.80 7.66
N ASN A 439 20.16 -24.60 7.40
CA ASN A 439 19.63 -24.17 6.09
C ASN A 439 20.16 -24.97 4.87
N GLY A 440 20.50 -26.25 5.04
CA GLY A 440 21.14 -27.06 3.98
C GLY A 440 22.60 -26.68 3.66
N ILE A 441 23.20 -25.75 4.39
CA ILE A 441 24.64 -25.47 4.41
C ILE A 441 25.31 -26.43 5.39
N GLN A 442 26.42 -27.01 4.96
CA GLN A 442 27.20 -27.98 5.74
C GLN A 442 28.69 -27.78 5.44
N ASN A 443 29.45 -27.36 6.45
CA ASN A 443 30.90 -27.19 6.34
C ASN A 443 31.65 -27.90 7.45
N PHE A 444 32.89 -28.26 7.14
CA PHE A 444 33.82 -28.90 8.05
C PHE A 444 35.05 -28.04 8.24
N ALA A 445 35.54 -27.99 9.48
CA ALA A 445 36.83 -27.40 9.79
C ALA A 445 37.66 -28.28 10.73
N TYR A 446 38.97 -28.11 10.64
CA TYR A 446 39.94 -28.92 11.37
C TYR A 446 40.86 -28.04 12.22
N SER A 447 41.08 -28.43 13.48
CA SER A 447 42.05 -27.76 14.34
C SER A 447 42.61 -28.69 15.41
N LYS A 448 43.74 -28.32 16.01
CA LYS A 448 44.27 -28.97 17.22
C LYS A 448 43.38 -28.72 18.44
N ASN A 449 42.61 -27.63 18.44
CA ASN A 449 41.75 -27.22 19.55
C ASN A 449 40.27 -27.35 19.16
N LYS A 450 39.45 -27.93 20.05
CA LYS A 450 38.02 -28.14 19.81
C LYS A 450 37.26 -26.83 19.55
N THR A 451 37.56 -25.78 20.32
CA THR A 451 36.91 -24.47 20.18
C THR A 451 37.29 -23.79 18.88
N ASP A 452 38.54 -23.92 18.45
CA ASP A 452 39.03 -23.32 17.21
C ASP A 452 38.43 -24.02 15.98
N ALA A 453 38.33 -25.36 16.01
CA ALA A 453 37.60 -26.11 14.99
C ALA A 453 36.14 -25.65 14.87
N LYS A 454 35.47 -25.38 16.00
CA LYS A 454 34.10 -24.84 16.02
C LYS A 454 34.00 -23.46 15.38
N LYS A 455 34.93 -22.56 15.72
CA LYS A 455 34.99 -21.19 15.18
C LYS A 455 35.20 -21.18 13.67
N LYS A 456 36.14 -21.99 13.18
CA LYS A 456 36.41 -22.13 11.74
C LYS A 456 35.22 -22.75 10.99
N ALA A 457 34.58 -23.79 11.54
CA ALA A 457 33.40 -24.40 10.94
C ALA A 457 32.23 -23.40 10.86
N ALA A 458 32.03 -22.60 11.92
CA ALA A 458 31.04 -21.52 11.91
C ALA A 458 31.38 -20.44 10.86
N PHE A 459 32.65 -20.07 10.73
CA PHE A 459 33.10 -19.07 9.75
C PHE A 459 32.89 -19.55 8.31
N TYR A 460 33.21 -20.80 8.00
CA TYR A 460 32.96 -21.36 6.66
C TYR A 460 31.48 -21.37 6.32
N SER A 461 30.62 -21.81 7.25
CA SER A 461 29.18 -21.78 7.00
C SER A 461 28.64 -20.35 6.86
N LEU A 462 29.10 -19.41 7.69
CA LEU A 462 28.71 -17.99 7.62
C LEU A 462 29.12 -17.34 6.29
N THR A 463 30.35 -17.57 5.85
CA THR A 463 30.84 -17.04 4.58
C THR A 463 30.15 -17.70 3.39
N GLU A 464 29.89 -19.01 3.43
CA GLU A 464 29.07 -19.67 2.40
C GLU A 464 27.65 -19.09 2.34
N PHE A 465 27.05 -18.80 3.50
CA PHE A 465 25.74 -18.14 3.57
C PHE A 465 25.76 -16.76 2.92
N ILE A 466 26.78 -15.94 3.20
CA ILE A 466 26.95 -14.61 2.60
C ILE A 466 27.21 -14.69 1.09
N MET A 467 28.07 -15.62 0.66
CA MET A 467 28.38 -15.87 -0.75
C MET A 467 27.14 -16.33 -1.53
N LYS A 468 26.37 -17.27 -0.98
CA LYS A 468 25.09 -17.71 -1.57
C LYS A 468 24.06 -16.57 -1.67
N SER A 469 24.19 -15.57 -0.81
CA SER A 469 23.38 -14.36 -0.83
C SER A 469 23.87 -13.30 -1.83
N GLY A 470 24.97 -13.55 -2.56
CA GLY A 470 25.46 -12.66 -3.63
C GLY A 470 26.28 -11.45 -3.17
N LEU A 471 26.84 -11.46 -1.94
CA LEU A 471 27.62 -10.33 -1.42
C LEU A 471 29.10 -10.63 -1.37
N GLU A 472 29.90 -9.71 -1.93
CA GLU A 472 31.36 -9.72 -1.88
C GLU A 472 31.96 -11.12 -2.11
N TYR A 473 31.40 -11.87 -3.08
CA TYR A 473 31.69 -13.30 -3.31
C TYR A 473 33.19 -13.56 -3.38
N ASP A 474 33.89 -12.80 -4.24
CA ASP A 474 35.33 -12.99 -4.49
C ASP A 474 36.19 -12.78 -3.23
N LYS A 475 35.82 -11.81 -2.38
CA LYS A 475 36.53 -11.51 -1.13
C LYS A 475 36.41 -12.69 -0.16
N TRP A 476 35.19 -13.15 0.09
CA TRP A 476 34.94 -14.21 1.07
C TRP A 476 35.41 -15.57 0.56
N PHE A 477 35.31 -15.82 -0.74
CA PHE A 477 35.87 -17.01 -1.37
C PHE A 477 37.40 -17.06 -1.22
N SER A 478 38.10 -15.95 -1.48
CA SER A 478 39.55 -15.86 -1.28
C SER A 478 39.95 -16.13 0.17
N MET A 479 39.29 -15.49 1.14
CA MET A 479 39.60 -15.69 2.56
C MET A 479 39.32 -17.12 3.04
N MET A 480 38.28 -17.77 2.50
CA MET A 480 37.99 -19.18 2.80
C MET A 480 39.09 -20.10 2.28
N LEU A 481 39.59 -19.86 1.06
CA LEU A 481 40.68 -20.64 0.47
C LEU A 481 41.98 -20.53 1.28
N ASP A 482 42.33 -19.32 1.74
CA ASP A 482 43.53 -19.10 2.55
C ASP A 482 43.49 -19.91 3.85
N LEU A 483 42.35 -19.90 4.55
CA LEU A 483 42.13 -20.68 5.77
C LEU A 483 42.13 -22.20 5.53
N ILE A 484 41.60 -22.66 4.40
CA ILE A 484 41.65 -24.08 4.02
C ILE A 484 43.09 -24.53 3.77
N GLU A 485 43.92 -23.69 3.16
CA GLU A 485 45.35 -23.96 2.96
C GLU A 485 46.11 -24.04 4.30
N GLU A 486 45.78 -23.19 5.28
CA GLU A 486 46.33 -23.31 6.65
C GLU A 486 45.97 -24.64 7.33
N GLU A 487 44.79 -25.21 7.02
CA GLU A 487 44.34 -26.50 7.53
C GLU A 487 44.95 -27.71 6.82
N ARG A 488 45.61 -27.51 5.66
CA ARG A 488 46.15 -28.59 4.81
C ARG A 488 46.98 -29.63 5.57
N PRO A 489 47.93 -29.25 6.47
CA PRO A 489 48.71 -30.24 7.21
C PRO A 489 47.87 -31.10 8.17
N LEU A 490 46.76 -30.56 8.69
CA LEU A 490 45.85 -31.29 9.56
C LEU A 490 45.01 -32.29 8.76
N ARG A 491 44.59 -31.91 7.55
CA ARG A 491 43.86 -32.79 6.63
C ARG A 491 44.74 -33.96 6.17
N GLU A 492 46.00 -33.70 5.87
CA GLU A 492 46.98 -34.75 5.55
C GLU A 492 47.21 -35.71 6.73
N CYS A 493 47.29 -35.17 7.96
CA CYS A 493 47.40 -35.99 9.17
C CYS A 493 46.22 -36.96 9.37
N ILE A 494 45.00 -36.51 9.04
CA ILE A 494 43.78 -37.34 9.08
C ILE A 494 43.85 -38.43 8.01
N LEU A 495 44.20 -38.09 6.77
CA LEU A 495 44.33 -39.06 5.67
C LEU A 495 45.39 -40.13 5.96
N GLU A 496 46.51 -39.75 6.57
CA GLU A 496 47.52 -40.73 7.01
C GLU A 496 47.01 -41.66 8.11
N TYR A 497 46.23 -41.14 9.06
CA TYR A 497 45.62 -41.93 10.11
C TYR A 497 44.64 -42.96 9.53
N ASP A 498 43.78 -42.55 8.61
CA ASP A 498 42.80 -43.44 7.95
C ASP A 498 43.49 -44.50 7.07
N ARG A 499 44.58 -44.14 6.38
CA ARG A 499 45.43 -45.10 5.63
C ARG A 499 46.12 -46.12 6.54
N LYS A 500 46.49 -45.73 7.76
CA LYS A 500 47.10 -46.66 8.74
C LYS A 500 46.05 -47.58 9.35
N LYS A 501 44.86 -47.05 9.66
CA LYS A 501 43.74 -47.82 10.23
C LYS A 501 43.23 -48.89 9.25
N SER A 502 43.06 -48.54 7.97
CA SER A 502 42.66 -49.49 6.92
C SER A 502 43.67 -50.62 6.71
N LYS A 503 44.98 -50.35 6.79
CA LYS A 503 46.04 -51.37 6.73
C LYS A 503 46.14 -52.30 7.96
N THR A 504 45.43 -51.99 9.04
CA THR A 504 45.36 -52.83 10.25
C THR A 504 44.06 -53.62 10.38
N GLU A 505 43.08 -53.35 9.51
CA GLU A 505 41.80 -54.07 9.44
C GLU A 505 41.76 -55.12 8.31
N ASP A 506 42.72 -55.09 7.37
CA ASP A 506 43.13 -56.20 6.49
C ASP A 506 44.21 -57.06 7.16
#